data_AF-A0A6P8G4M7-F1
#
_entry.id   AF-A0A6P8G4M7-F1
#
_cell.length_a   1.000
_cell.length_b   1.000
_cell.length_c   1.000
_cell.angle_alpha   90.00
_cell.angle_beta   90.00
_cell.angle_gamma   90.00
#
_symmetry.space_group_name_H-M   'P 1'
#
loop_
_entity.id
_entity.type
_entity.pdbx_description
1 polymer ?
#
loop_
_entity_poly.entity_id
_entity_poly.type
_entity_poly.pdbx_seq_one_letter_code
_entity_poly.pdbx_strand_id
1 'polypeptide(L)'
;MHKFDLKGGQVTYYRRFLRTDAYVRAMTEKRVVITEFGTAAYPDPCKNIFSRFFTYFQGIEVTDNCLVNVYPVGEDFYAATETNYITKVDPDTLETLKKVDLCNYVSVNGLTAHPHIEKDGTIYNIGNCFGKNMSLAYNIVKIPPIQEDKSDPIEKSKVIVQFPSSERFKPSYVHSFGMTENFFVFVEMPVKINLLKFLSAWSIRGTNYMDCFESNETLGTWFHVATKSPGEYVDHKFRTSAFNVFHHINTYEDQGFIVVDLCTWKGNEFVYNYLYLANLRQNWEEIKREAMKAPQPEVRRYVLPIDIHREEQGKNLISLPYTTATAVLRSDGTIWLEPEVLFSSPRQAFEFPQINYTAHGGKDYTYAYALGLNHFIPDRICKLNVKSKETWVWQEPDSYPSEPLFVQSPRATAEDDGVLLSIVVNPGEGQRPAFLLILDAKDLTEIARAAVEVIIPVTFHGMYKP
;
A
#
# COMPACT_ATOMS: atom_id res chain seq x y z
N MET A 1 -14.30 1.71 9.83
CA MET A 1 -14.43 0.35 9.27
C MET A 1 -15.83 0.18 8.71
N HIS A 2 -15.94 -0.41 7.53
CA HIS A 2 -17.19 -0.61 6.77
C HIS A 2 -17.36 -2.11 6.50
N LYS A 3 -18.61 -2.60 6.51
CA LYS A 3 -18.95 -3.99 6.17
C LYS A 3 -20.18 -4.03 5.29
N PHE A 4 -20.07 -4.70 4.16
CA PHE A 4 -21.21 -5.23 3.43
C PHE A 4 -21.27 -6.74 3.65
N ASP A 5 -22.40 -7.24 4.12
CA ASP A 5 -22.61 -8.67 4.41
C ASP A 5 -23.58 -9.24 3.37
N LEU A 6 -23.14 -10.26 2.63
CA LEU A 6 -23.86 -10.84 1.49
C LEU A 6 -24.33 -12.25 1.87
N LYS A 7 -25.64 -12.43 2.07
CA LYS A 7 -26.20 -13.71 2.51
C LYS A 7 -27.54 -14.00 1.87
N GLY A 8 -27.65 -15.14 1.20
CA GLY A 8 -28.92 -15.60 0.61
C GLY A 8 -29.54 -14.63 -0.40
N GLY A 9 -28.70 -13.91 -1.16
CA GLY A 9 -29.13 -12.88 -2.13
C GLY A 9 -29.51 -11.53 -1.49
N GLN A 10 -29.38 -11.39 -0.17
CA GLN A 10 -29.57 -10.12 0.53
C GLN A 10 -28.21 -9.49 0.89
N VAL A 11 -28.20 -8.16 0.96
CA VAL A 11 -27.03 -7.38 1.35
C VAL A 11 -27.38 -6.46 2.51
N THR A 12 -26.56 -6.46 3.56
CA THR A 12 -26.67 -5.48 4.66
C THR A 12 -25.42 -4.62 4.72
N TYR A 13 -25.55 -3.40 5.23
CA TYR A 13 -24.43 -2.46 5.40
C TYR A 13 -24.29 -2.04 6.85
N TYR A 14 -23.08 -2.08 7.37
CA TYR A 14 -22.73 -1.63 8.71
C TYR A 14 -21.42 -0.85 8.72
N ARG A 15 -21.29 0.13 9.63
CA ARG A 15 -20.03 0.84 9.84
C ARG A 15 -19.87 1.25 11.29
N ARG A 16 -18.62 1.24 11.77
CA ARG A 16 -18.22 1.83 13.05
C ARG A 16 -16.87 2.53 12.93
N PHE A 17 -16.70 3.59 13.73
CA PHE A 17 -15.39 4.17 13.99
C PHE A 17 -14.60 3.21 14.88
N LEU A 18 -13.32 3.03 14.56
CA LEU A 18 -12.40 2.31 15.42
C LEU A 18 -12.18 3.12 16.70
N ARG A 19 -12.24 2.45 17.86
CA ARG A 19 -12.03 3.08 19.18
C ARG A 19 -10.54 3.11 19.52
N THR A 20 -9.74 3.70 18.63
CA THR A 20 -8.29 3.90 18.81
C THR A 20 -8.01 5.01 19.83
N ASP A 21 -6.78 5.13 20.33
CA ASP A 21 -6.42 6.22 21.25
C ASP A 21 -6.61 7.58 20.57
N ALA A 22 -6.23 7.70 19.29
CA ALA A 22 -6.45 8.92 18.50
C ALA A 22 -7.93 9.33 18.49
N TYR A 23 -8.84 8.38 18.23
CA TYR A 23 -10.28 8.65 18.19
C TYR A 23 -10.86 8.91 19.60
N VAL A 24 -10.60 8.01 20.56
CA VAL A 24 -11.18 8.08 21.91
C VAL A 24 -10.75 9.37 22.61
N ARG A 25 -9.47 9.74 22.53
CA ARG A 25 -8.98 10.99 23.12
C ARG A 25 -9.52 12.20 22.39
N ALA A 26 -9.63 12.18 21.06
CA ALA A 26 -10.23 13.28 20.33
C ALA A 26 -11.70 13.51 20.71
N MET A 27 -12.48 12.44 20.90
CA MET A 27 -13.86 12.54 21.37
C MET A 27 -13.96 13.01 22.83
N THR A 28 -13.04 12.54 23.69
CA THR A 28 -13.01 12.91 25.11
C THR A 28 -12.64 14.39 25.30
N GLU A 29 -11.61 14.85 24.60
CA GLU A 29 -11.05 16.20 24.73
C GLU A 29 -11.66 17.20 23.73
N LYS A 30 -12.53 16.75 22.81
CA LYS A 30 -13.19 17.56 21.78
C LYS A 30 -12.22 18.37 20.90
N ARG A 31 -11.05 17.80 20.61
CA ARG A 31 -9.98 18.41 19.80
C ARG A 31 -9.09 17.32 19.20
N VAL A 32 -8.21 17.67 18.26
CA VAL A 32 -7.15 16.76 17.82
C VAL A 32 -6.11 16.65 18.94
N VAL A 33 -5.88 15.42 19.42
CA VAL A 33 -4.98 15.14 20.54
C VAL A 33 -3.70 14.45 20.09
N ILE A 34 -3.79 13.54 19.12
CA ILE A 34 -2.64 12.83 18.54
C ILE A 34 -2.34 13.43 17.17
N THR A 35 -1.06 13.65 16.87
CA THR A 35 -0.59 14.11 15.56
C THR A 35 -0.85 13.03 14.50
N GLU A 36 -1.53 13.41 13.44
CA GLU A 36 -1.80 12.55 12.27
C GLU A 36 -0.80 12.85 11.14
N PHE A 37 -0.87 12.08 10.05
CA PHE A 37 0.07 12.16 8.93
C PHE A 37 0.39 13.60 8.47
N GLY A 38 -0.63 14.39 8.14
CA GLY A 38 -0.51 15.78 7.69
C GLY A 38 -1.17 16.80 8.63
N THR A 39 -1.37 16.47 9.92
CA THR A 39 -2.04 17.36 10.87
C THR A 39 -1.39 17.25 12.25
N ALA A 40 -0.70 18.31 12.66
CA ALA A 40 -0.08 18.40 13.98
C ALA A 40 -1.14 18.59 15.07
N ALA A 41 -1.05 17.81 16.15
CA ALA A 41 -1.77 18.10 17.38
C ALA A 41 -1.03 19.18 18.17
N TYR A 42 -1.77 20.12 18.76
CA TYR A 42 -1.21 21.16 19.60
C TYR A 42 -1.59 20.96 21.08
N PRO A 43 -0.73 21.35 22.04
CA PRO A 43 -1.07 21.32 23.44
C PRO A 43 -2.32 22.16 23.74
N ASP A 44 -3.16 21.68 24.64
CA ASP A 44 -4.38 22.35 25.08
C ASP A 44 -4.08 23.82 25.49
N PRO A 45 -4.71 24.83 24.87
CA PRO A 45 -4.49 26.24 25.19
C PRO A 45 -4.97 26.61 26.59
N CYS A 46 -5.86 25.82 27.21
CA CYS A 46 -6.39 26.05 28.56
C CYS A 46 -5.51 25.45 29.67
N LYS A 47 -4.44 24.71 29.34
CA LYS A 47 -3.50 24.17 30.32
C LYS A 47 -2.56 25.25 30.86
N ASN A 48 -2.55 25.43 32.19
CA ASN A 48 -1.61 26.31 32.90
C ASN A 48 -0.15 25.94 32.58
N ILE A 49 0.76 26.92 32.63
CA ILE A 49 2.20 26.80 32.26
C ILE A 49 2.87 25.56 32.89
N PHE A 50 2.55 25.24 34.14
CA PHE A 50 3.09 24.05 34.83
C PHE A 50 2.62 22.72 34.22
N SER A 51 1.36 22.63 33.77
CA SER A 51 0.84 21.44 33.09
C SER A 51 1.36 21.29 31.65
N ARG A 52 1.67 22.41 30.98
CA ARG A 52 2.37 22.40 29.68
C ARG A 52 3.80 21.84 29.79
N PHE A 53 4.49 22.12 30.90
CA PHE A 53 5.82 21.60 31.19
C PHE A 53 5.81 20.07 31.35
N PHE A 54 4.84 19.49 32.07
CA PHE A 54 4.73 18.04 32.22
C PHE A 54 4.39 17.29 30.92
N THR A 55 3.57 17.86 30.02
CA THR A 55 3.35 17.28 28.68
C THR A 55 4.62 17.19 27.83
N TYR A 56 5.63 18.03 28.12
CA TYR A 56 6.91 18.00 27.42
C TYR A 56 7.78 16.78 27.80
N PHE A 57 7.48 16.12 28.92
CA PHE A 57 8.20 14.93 29.41
C PHE A 57 7.48 13.61 29.10
N GLN A 58 6.30 13.65 28.48
CA GLN A 58 5.66 12.45 27.94
C GLN A 58 6.24 12.17 26.56
N GLY A 59 6.68 10.94 26.32
CA GLY A 59 7.31 10.53 25.07
C GLY A 59 6.45 10.79 23.83
N ILE A 60 7.05 10.70 22.65
CA ILE A 60 6.37 10.92 21.35
C ILE A 60 5.18 9.96 21.21
N GLU A 61 3.97 10.50 21.12
CA GLU A 61 2.74 9.73 20.89
C GLU A 61 2.54 9.47 19.39
N VAL A 62 2.89 8.27 18.94
CA VAL A 62 2.69 7.81 17.56
C VAL A 62 1.20 7.48 17.32
N THR A 63 0.68 7.82 16.14
CA THR A 63 -0.74 7.59 15.81
C THR A 63 -1.07 6.10 15.69
N ASP A 64 -2.25 5.75 16.18
CA ASP A 64 -2.88 4.43 16.02
C ASP A 64 -4.17 4.52 15.20
N ASN A 65 -4.36 5.60 14.44
CA ASN A 65 -5.47 5.78 13.52
C ASN A 65 -5.36 4.78 12.34
N CYS A 66 -5.89 3.58 12.55
CA CYS A 66 -5.81 2.45 11.62
C CYS A 66 -6.82 2.56 10.47
N LEU A 67 -6.65 3.58 9.61
CA LEU A 67 -7.59 3.93 8.54
C LEU A 67 -7.30 3.30 7.16
N VAL A 68 -6.17 2.59 7.00
CA VAL A 68 -5.65 2.23 5.68
C VAL A 68 -6.21 0.89 5.19
N ASN A 69 -6.05 -0.18 5.98
CA ASN A 69 -6.42 -1.54 5.58
C ASN A 69 -6.92 -2.38 6.77
N VAL A 70 -7.48 -3.56 6.48
CA VAL A 70 -7.77 -4.63 7.44
C VAL A 70 -7.32 -5.97 6.87
N TYR A 71 -6.64 -6.79 7.67
CA TYR A 71 -6.16 -8.10 7.25
C TYR A 71 -6.24 -9.15 8.37
N PRO A 72 -6.31 -10.46 8.03
CA PRO A 72 -6.36 -11.53 9.01
C PRO A 72 -4.97 -11.85 9.57
N VAL A 73 -4.91 -12.27 10.83
CA VAL A 73 -3.75 -12.89 11.49
C VAL A 73 -4.25 -14.08 12.30
N GLY A 74 -3.98 -15.31 11.81
CA GLY A 74 -4.62 -16.50 12.37
C GLY A 74 -6.14 -16.42 12.23
N GLU A 75 -6.87 -16.53 13.35
CA GLU A 75 -8.33 -16.42 13.40
C GLU A 75 -8.82 -14.96 13.62
N ASP A 76 -7.89 -14.03 13.88
CA ASP A 76 -8.19 -12.65 14.25
C ASP A 76 -8.06 -11.70 13.06
N PHE A 77 -8.64 -10.49 13.19
CA PHE A 77 -8.57 -9.44 12.17
C PHE A 77 -7.99 -8.16 12.77
N TYR A 78 -7.13 -7.50 12.01
CA TYR A 78 -6.42 -6.29 12.43
C TYR A 78 -6.60 -5.18 11.41
N ALA A 79 -7.16 -4.06 11.84
CA ALA A 79 -7.09 -2.81 11.10
C ALA A 79 -5.69 -2.20 11.26
N ALA A 80 -5.18 -1.59 10.19
CA ALA A 80 -3.82 -1.08 10.14
C ALA A 80 -3.72 0.33 9.54
N THR A 81 -2.67 1.02 9.99
CA THR A 81 -2.03 2.14 9.31
C THR A 81 -0.57 1.75 9.03
N GLU A 82 0.35 2.70 8.93
CA GLU A 82 1.76 2.44 8.63
C GLU A 82 2.71 2.69 9.81
N THR A 83 2.18 2.64 11.03
CA THR A 83 2.95 2.78 12.27
C THR A 83 3.21 1.41 12.89
N ASN A 84 3.77 1.39 14.09
CA ASN A 84 3.90 0.17 14.90
C ASN A 84 2.58 -0.29 15.53
N TYR A 85 1.53 0.53 15.50
CA TYR A 85 0.24 0.19 16.11
C TYR A 85 -0.74 -0.38 15.09
N ILE A 86 -1.25 -1.57 15.39
CA ILE A 86 -2.40 -2.18 14.70
C ILE A 86 -3.54 -2.41 15.69
N THR A 87 -4.77 -2.43 15.19
CA THR A 87 -5.97 -2.53 16.03
C THR A 87 -6.75 -3.79 15.71
N LYS A 88 -6.77 -4.74 16.65
CA LYS A 88 -7.61 -5.95 16.59
C LYS A 88 -9.08 -5.55 16.59
N VAL A 89 -9.86 -6.13 15.67
CA VAL A 89 -11.28 -5.85 15.48
C VAL A 89 -12.08 -7.13 15.36
N ASP A 90 -13.34 -7.07 15.76
CA ASP A 90 -14.33 -8.11 15.48
C ASP A 90 -14.90 -7.88 14.06
N PRO A 91 -14.74 -8.83 13.12
CA PRO A 91 -15.20 -8.65 11.74
C PRO A 91 -16.72 -8.72 11.58
N ASP A 92 -17.44 -9.28 12.54
CA ASP A 92 -18.90 -9.44 12.47
C ASP A 92 -19.61 -8.22 13.07
N THR A 93 -19.14 -7.74 14.23
CA THR A 93 -19.74 -6.62 14.96
C THR A 93 -19.08 -5.27 14.68
N LEU A 94 -17.89 -5.26 14.07
CA LEU A 94 -17.01 -4.10 13.86
C LEU A 94 -16.56 -3.43 15.18
N GLU A 95 -16.57 -4.17 16.28
CA GLU A 95 -16.09 -3.69 17.56
C GLU A 95 -14.56 -3.67 17.61
N THR A 96 -14.03 -2.65 18.28
CA THR A 96 -12.59 -2.52 18.53
C THR A 96 -12.25 -3.33 19.77
N LEU A 97 -11.33 -4.28 19.64
CA LEU A 97 -11.01 -5.24 20.69
C LEU A 97 -9.72 -4.88 21.44
N LYS A 98 -8.62 -4.69 20.71
CA LYS A 98 -7.29 -4.51 21.32
C LYS A 98 -6.34 -3.72 20.43
N LYS A 99 -5.63 -2.76 21.01
CA LYS A 99 -4.45 -2.13 20.40
C LYS A 99 -3.24 -3.04 20.58
N VAL A 100 -2.47 -3.26 19.52
CA VAL A 100 -1.23 -4.06 19.54
C VAL A 100 -0.07 -3.19 19.07
N ASP A 101 0.99 -3.18 19.86
CA ASP A 101 2.27 -2.56 19.53
C ASP A 101 3.22 -3.63 18.99
N LEU A 102 3.56 -3.54 17.70
CA LEU A 102 4.44 -4.47 17.01
C LEU A 102 5.90 -4.41 17.51
N CYS A 103 6.33 -3.27 18.07
CA CYS A 103 7.67 -3.10 18.64
C CYS A 103 7.92 -4.02 19.84
N ASN A 104 6.86 -4.52 20.49
CA ASN A 104 6.98 -5.47 21.60
C ASN A 104 7.40 -6.88 21.15
N TYR A 105 7.27 -7.20 19.86
CA TYR A 105 7.50 -8.54 19.32
C TYR A 105 8.65 -8.58 18.31
N VAL A 106 8.84 -7.53 17.52
CA VAL A 106 9.84 -7.47 16.46
C VAL A 106 10.52 -6.10 16.38
N SER A 107 11.79 -6.10 15.96
CA SER A 107 12.59 -4.88 15.81
C SER A 107 12.25 -4.15 14.52
N VAL A 108 11.19 -3.34 14.56
CA VAL A 108 10.74 -2.44 13.50
C VAL A 108 10.21 -1.15 14.12
N ASN A 109 10.23 -0.05 13.37
CA ASN A 109 9.64 1.23 13.78
C ASN A 109 8.17 1.35 13.36
N GLY A 110 7.75 0.56 12.37
CA GLY A 110 6.42 0.49 11.79
C GLY A 110 6.42 -0.54 10.66
N LEU A 111 5.26 -1.07 10.31
CA LEU A 111 5.07 -1.98 9.18
C LEU A 111 4.11 -1.36 8.17
N THR A 112 4.17 -1.80 6.92
CA THR A 112 3.19 -1.34 5.91
C THR A 112 1.78 -1.84 6.23
N ALA A 113 0.77 -1.18 5.65
CA ALA A 113 -0.62 -1.67 5.65
C ALA A 113 -0.88 -2.76 4.58
N HIS A 114 0.16 -3.21 3.88
CA HIS A 114 0.10 -4.13 2.73
C HIS A 114 0.92 -5.40 2.97
N PRO A 115 0.58 -6.21 3.98
CA PRO A 115 1.24 -7.49 4.17
C PRO A 115 0.87 -8.46 3.04
N HIS A 116 1.83 -9.30 2.65
CA HIS A 116 1.57 -10.47 1.84
C HIS A 116 1.13 -11.64 2.74
N ILE A 117 0.04 -12.32 2.36
CA ILE A 117 -0.50 -13.46 3.10
C ILE A 117 -0.46 -14.70 2.21
N GLU A 118 0.18 -15.77 2.70
CA GLU A 118 0.24 -17.06 2.02
C GLU A 118 -1.03 -17.88 2.26
N LYS A 119 -1.23 -18.93 1.45
CA LYS A 119 -2.40 -19.82 1.56
C LYS A 119 -2.53 -20.51 2.92
N ASP A 120 -1.42 -20.77 3.60
CA ASP A 120 -1.41 -21.38 4.93
C ASP A 120 -1.71 -20.39 6.05
N GLY A 121 -1.82 -19.09 5.75
CA GLY A 121 -2.00 -18.01 6.72
C GLY A 121 -0.69 -17.40 7.22
N THR A 122 0.48 -17.80 6.71
CA THR A 122 1.74 -17.09 6.96
C THR A 122 1.66 -15.68 6.42
N ILE A 123 2.13 -14.71 7.20
CA ILE A 123 2.14 -13.29 6.82
C ILE A 123 3.57 -12.81 6.70
N TYR A 124 3.86 -12.06 5.64
CA TYR A 124 5.09 -11.32 5.46
C TYR A 124 4.79 -9.82 5.34
N ASN A 125 5.57 -8.99 6.01
CA ASN A 125 5.46 -7.54 5.92
C ASN A 125 6.85 -6.90 5.99
N ILE A 126 6.98 -5.65 5.53
CA ILE A 126 8.23 -4.89 5.52
C ILE A 126 8.08 -3.64 6.40
N GLY A 127 9.18 -3.23 7.02
CA GLY A 127 9.20 -2.02 7.85
C GLY A 127 10.60 -1.47 8.07
N ASN A 128 10.65 -0.16 8.33
CA ASN A 128 11.89 0.53 8.72
C ASN A 128 12.40 0.01 10.07
N CYS A 129 13.72 -0.11 10.22
CA CYS A 129 14.34 -0.48 11.49
C CYS A 129 15.71 0.21 11.68
N PHE A 130 16.23 0.18 12.90
CA PHE A 130 17.64 0.47 13.15
C PHE A 130 18.48 -0.75 12.79
N GLY A 131 19.30 -0.63 11.75
CA GLY A 131 20.28 -1.63 11.34
C GLY A 131 21.56 -1.60 12.18
N LYS A 132 22.53 -2.43 11.79
CA LYS A 132 23.86 -2.47 12.43
C LYS A 132 24.63 -1.15 12.22
N ASN A 133 25.60 -0.85 13.09
CA ASN A 133 26.48 0.33 12.97
C ASN A 133 25.76 1.69 12.90
N MET A 134 24.62 1.83 13.58
CA MET A 134 23.83 3.07 13.58
C MET A 134 23.43 3.50 12.17
N SER A 135 23.03 2.56 11.30
CA SER A 135 22.38 2.84 10.03
C SER A 135 20.90 2.47 10.09
N LEU A 136 20.10 3.05 9.21
CA LEU A 136 18.75 2.59 8.96
C LEU A 136 18.75 1.46 7.94
N ALA A 137 17.73 0.60 8.03
CA ALA A 137 17.54 -0.57 7.20
C ALA A 137 16.05 -0.92 7.13
N TYR A 138 15.71 -1.97 6.39
CA TYR A 138 14.35 -2.48 6.29
C TYR A 138 14.30 -3.95 6.65
N ASN A 139 13.47 -4.34 7.60
CA ASN A 139 13.30 -5.74 7.99
C ASN A 139 12.06 -6.31 7.30
N ILE A 140 12.20 -7.51 6.72
CA ILE A 140 11.07 -8.38 6.42
C ILE A 140 10.70 -9.14 7.69
N VAL A 141 9.47 -8.97 8.15
CA VAL A 141 8.88 -9.66 9.29
C VAL A 141 8.02 -10.80 8.78
N LYS A 142 8.13 -11.97 9.40
CA LYS A 142 7.22 -13.11 9.25
C LYS A 142 6.38 -13.29 10.50
N ILE A 143 5.07 -13.38 10.34
CA ILE A 143 4.14 -13.87 11.36
C ILE A 143 3.68 -15.26 10.90
N PRO A 144 3.91 -16.33 11.69
CA PRO A 144 3.49 -17.68 11.30
C PRO A 144 1.95 -17.81 11.30
N PRO A 145 1.41 -18.88 10.70
CA PRO A 145 -0.01 -19.19 10.86
C PRO A 145 -0.31 -19.66 12.29
N ILE A 146 -1.59 -19.86 12.62
CA ILE A 146 -1.99 -20.42 13.91
C ILE A 146 -1.31 -21.77 14.15
N GLN A 147 -0.77 -21.95 15.35
CA GLN A 147 -0.03 -23.15 15.75
C GLN A 147 -0.93 -24.06 16.60
N GLU A 148 -0.56 -25.33 16.76
CA GLU A 148 -1.35 -26.31 17.54
C GLU A 148 -1.57 -25.90 19.00
N ASP A 149 -0.62 -25.16 19.58
CA ASP A 149 -0.69 -24.63 20.94
C ASP A 149 -1.65 -23.44 21.09
N LYS A 150 -2.25 -22.97 19.99
CA LYS A 150 -3.20 -21.85 19.91
C LYS A 150 -2.67 -20.53 20.50
N SER A 151 -1.35 -20.37 20.61
CA SER A 151 -0.74 -19.09 20.98
C SER A 151 -1.07 -18.01 19.95
N ASP A 152 -1.14 -16.74 20.36
CA ASP A 152 -1.27 -15.61 19.45
C ASP A 152 -0.11 -15.62 18.43
N PRO A 153 -0.37 -15.74 17.11
CA PRO A 153 0.69 -15.81 16.11
C PRO A 153 1.63 -14.61 16.13
N ILE A 154 1.16 -13.43 16.56
CA ILE A 154 1.99 -12.21 16.66
C ILE A 154 3.15 -12.41 17.64
N GLU A 155 2.96 -13.19 18.71
CA GLU A 155 4.03 -13.48 19.70
C GLU A 155 5.19 -14.28 19.09
N LYS A 156 4.94 -14.95 17.97
CA LYS A 156 5.94 -15.77 17.23
C LYS A 156 6.52 -15.04 16.02
N SER A 157 6.31 -13.72 15.93
CA SER A 157 6.85 -12.88 14.86
C SER A 157 8.38 -12.91 14.87
N LYS A 158 8.99 -12.92 13.67
CA LYS A 158 10.45 -12.90 13.53
C LYS A 158 10.90 -12.11 12.30
N VAL A 159 12.10 -11.54 12.39
CA VAL A 159 12.79 -10.95 11.22
C VAL A 159 13.39 -12.08 10.38
N ILE A 160 13.16 -12.04 9.07
CA ILE A 160 13.63 -13.04 8.10
C ILE A 160 14.88 -12.57 7.39
N VAL A 161 14.85 -11.33 6.88
CA VAL A 161 15.97 -10.74 6.14
C VAL A 161 15.93 -9.22 6.35
N GLN A 162 17.10 -8.59 6.24
CA GLN A 162 17.26 -7.15 6.34
C GLN A 162 17.80 -6.60 5.01
N PHE A 163 17.09 -5.64 4.42
CA PHE A 163 17.55 -4.87 3.27
C PHE A 163 18.35 -3.64 3.74
N PRO A 164 19.43 -3.28 3.02
CA PRO A 164 20.16 -2.05 3.28
C PRO A 164 19.32 -0.82 2.90
N SER A 165 19.68 0.33 3.45
CA SER A 165 19.18 1.65 3.02
C SER A 165 20.23 2.35 2.17
N SER A 166 19.81 3.04 1.11
CA SER A 166 20.72 3.85 0.27
C SER A 166 21.35 5.00 1.04
N GLU A 167 20.67 5.51 2.07
CA GLU A 167 21.14 6.58 2.94
C GLU A 167 21.15 6.15 4.40
N ARG A 168 22.25 6.43 5.09
CA ARG A 168 22.49 5.96 6.46
C ARG A 168 21.43 6.40 7.47
N PHE A 169 20.92 7.62 7.35
CA PHE A 169 20.02 8.25 8.32
C PHE A 169 18.67 8.71 7.74
N LYS A 170 18.38 8.31 6.49
CA LYS A 170 17.15 8.68 5.80
C LYS A 170 16.60 7.47 5.05
N PRO A 171 15.70 6.69 5.66
CA PRO A 171 15.08 5.59 4.94
C PRO A 171 14.11 6.20 3.92
N SER A 172 14.01 5.59 2.75
CA SER A 172 12.85 5.79 1.88
C SER A 172 11.54 5.42 2.56
N TYR A 173 10.49 6.12 2.15
CA TYR A 173 9.12 5.67 2.38
C TYR A 173 8.88 4.32 1.69
N VAL A 174 8.14 3.43 2.34
CA VAL A 174 7.78 2.11 1.82
C VAL A 174 6.30 1.89 2.11
N HIS A 175 5.52 1.66 1.06
CA HIS A 175 4.07 1.45 1.15
C HIS A 175 3.68 -0.02 0.91
N SER A 176 4.39 -0.71 0.03
CA SER A 176 4.23 -2.15 -0.21
C SER A 176 5.56 -2.74 -0.70
N PHE A 177 5.60 -4.06 -0.91
CA PHE A 177 6.74 -4.78 -1.47
C PHE A 177 6.22 -5.92 -2.37
N GLY A 178 7.12 -6.57 -3.10
CA GLY A 178 6.81 -7.75 -3.92
C GLY A 178 7.24 -9.04 -3.24
N MET A 179 6.49 -10.11 -3.47
CA MET A 179 6.80 -11.45 -2.97
C MET A 179 6.46 -12.50 -4.03
N THR A 180 7.39 -13.44 -4.24
CA THR A 180 7.20 -14.65 -5.06
C THR A 180 7.23 -15.89 -4.18
N GLU A 181 7.27 -17.07 -4.79
CA GLU A 181 7.52 -18.32 -4.06
C GLU A 181 8.87 -18.29 -3.34
N ASN A 182 9.92 -17.80 -4.00
CA ASN A 182 11.31 -17.88 -3.52
C ASN A 182 11.96 -16.54 -3.17
N PHE A 183 11.37 -15.39 -3.50
CA PHE A 183 12.02 -14.08 -3.34
C PHE A 183 11.11 -13.02 -2.73
N PHE A 184 11.76 -12.07 -2.05
CA PHE A 184 11.22 -10.76 -1.72
C PHE A 184 11.84 -9.70 -2.62
N VAL A 185 11.03 -8.73 -3.06
CA VAL A 185 11.47 -7.59 -3.85
C VAL A 185 11.07 -6.30 -3.14
N PHE A 186 12.05 -5.48 -2.79
CA PHE A 186 11.83 -4.15 -2.20
C PHE A 186 12.26 -3.06 -3.20
N VAL A 187 11.41 -2.06 -3.40
CA VAL A 187 11.68 -0.91 -4.27
C VAL A 187 11.96 0.33 -3.42
N GLU A 188 13.23 0.71 -3.33
CA GLU A 188 13.67 1.90 -2.58
C GLU A 188 13.57 3.15 -3.47
N MET A 189 12.47 3.88 -3.31
CA MET A 189 12.17 5.09 -4.08
C MET A 189 12.87 6.35 -3.54
N PRO A 190 12.97 7.48 -4.27
CA PRO A 190 13.73 8.65 -3.84
C PRO A 190 13.05 9.51 -2.75
N VAL A 191 11.83 9.18 -2.35
CA VAL A 191 11.12 9.88 -1.25
C VAL A 191 11.65 9.36 0.09
N LYS A 192 12.37 10.21 0.81
CA LYS A 192 13.09 9.93 2.05
C LYS A 192 12.40 10.51 3.28
N ILE A 193 12.54 9.83 4.41
CA ILE A 193 12.11 10.30 5.73
C ILE A 193 13.33 10.87 6.46
N ASN A 194 13.33 12.17 6.71
CA ASN A 194 14.40 12.83 7.46
C ASN A 194 14.18 12.65 8.97
N LEU A 195 14.83 11.64 9.56
CA LEU A 195 14.68 11.34 10.99
C LEU A 195 15.19 12.47 11.90
N LEU A 196 16.16 13.28 11.45
CA LEU A 196 16.61 14.42 12.25
C LEU A 196 15.50 15.47 12.38
N LYS A 197 14.77 15.75 11.29
CA LYS A 197 13.54 16.57 11.36
C LYS A 197 12.51 15.92 12.27
N PHE A 198 12.27 14.62 12.12
CA PHE A 198 11.30 13.89 12.95
C PHE A 198 11.60 14.02 14.45
N LEU A 199 12.86 13.81 14.88
CA LEU A 199 13.23 13.87 16.29
C LEU A 199 13.34 15.31 16.85
N SER A 200 13.84 16.26 16.05
CA SER A 200 14.08 17.65 16.50
C SER A 200 12.85 18.55 16.41
N ALA A 201 12.01 18.37 15.39
CA ALA A 201 10.82 19.20 15.21
C ALA A 201 9.71 18.78 16.18
N TRP A 202 9.54 17.47 16.45
CA TRP A 202 8.50 16.97 17.37
C TRP A 202 8.60 17.54 18.79
N SER A 203 9.80 17.84 19.25
CA SER A 203 10.02 18.45 20.56
C SER A 203 9.79 19.97 20.57
N ILE A 204 10.10 20.70 19.48
CA ILE A 204 10.23 22.18 19.55
C ILE A 204 9.19 22.94 18.69
N ARG A 205 8.72 22.36 17.59
CA ARG A 205 7.87 23.04 16.59
C ARG A 205 6.76 22.08 16.20
N GLY A 206 5.50 22.35 16.57
CA GLY A 206 4.36 21.48 16.25
C GLY A 206 4.34 21.07 14.76
N THR A 207 4.82 19.86 14.51
CA THR A 207 5.13 19.27 13.19
C THR A 207 4.25 18.04 12.99
N ASN A 208 4.23 17.51 11.77
CA ASN A 208 3.56 16.27 11.42
C ASN A 208 4.49 15.36 10.59
N TYR A 209 4.02 14.18 10.21
CA TYR A 209 4.84 13.21 9.47
C TYR A 209 5.21 13.75 8.07
N MET A 210 4.30 14.45 7.39
CA MET A 210 4.51 15.02 6.06
C MET A 210 5.71 15.98 6.01
N ASP A 211 5.90 16.79 7.06
CA ASP A 211 7.02 17.74 7.18
C ASP A 211 8.41 17.06 7.21
N CYS A 212 8.44 15.76 7.51
CA CYS A 212 9.65 14.96 7.62
C CYS A 212 10.07 14.34 6.28
N PHE A 213 9.22 14.36 5.25
CA PHE A 213 9.57 13.83 3.94
C PHE A 213 10.42 14.83 3.12
N GLU A 214 11.34 14.30 2.32
CA GLU A 214 12.11 15.04 1.33
C GLU A 214 12.46 14.13 0.15
N SER A 215 12.66 14.71 -1.02
CA SER A 215 13.03 13.96 -2.23
C SER A 215 14.54 14.01 -2.45
N ASN A 216 15.16 12.85 -2.68
CA ASN A 216 16.54 12.78 -3.16
C ASN A 216 16.56 12.90 -4.68
N GLU A 217 17.11 14.00 -5.19
CA GLU A 217 17.08 14.32 -6.63
C GLU A 217 17.98 13.45 -7.50
N THR A 218 19.02 12.83 -6.93
CA THR A 218 20.07 12.12 -7.71
C THR A 218 20.05 10.60 -7.53
N LEU A 219 19.29 10.07 -6.58
CA LEU A 219 19.26 8.63 -6.26
C LEU A 219 18.72 7.76 -7.42
N GLY A 220 17.71 8.26 -8.13
CA GLY A 220 16.84 7.42 -8.96
C GLY A 220 15.96 6.53 -8.08
N THR A 221 15.76 5.28 -8.52
CA THR A 221 15.08 4.23 -7.74
C THR A 221 15.95 2.98 -7.70
N TRP A 222 16.05 2.32 -6.54
CA TRP A 222 16.83 1.10 -6.36
C TRP A 222 15.89 -0.09 -6.16
N PHE A 223 16.20 -1.22 -6.77
CA PHE A 223 15.50 -2.48 -6.51
C PHE A 223 16.41 -3.39 -5.69
N HIS A 224 15.85 -4.00 -4.67
CA HIS A 224 16.51 -4.94 -3.77
C HIS A 224 15.82 -6.28 -3.84
N VAL A 225 16.61 -7.35 -3.82
CA VAL A 225 16.12 -8.73 -3.87
C VAL A 225 16.68 -9.50 -2.69
N ALA A 226 15.86 -10.36 -2.08
CA ALA A 226 16.31 -11.32 -1.08
C ALA A 226 15.65 -12.66 -1.33
N THR A 227 16.35 -13.76 -1.03
CA THR A 227 15.74 -15.08 -0.98
C THR A 227 14.79 -15.15 0.21
N LYS A 228 13.64 -15.80 0.04
CA LYS A 228 12.67 -16.03 1.10
C LYS A 228 13.11 -17.16 2.04
N SER A 229 13.82 -18.14 1.49
CA SER A 229 14.54 -19.18 2.24
C SER A 229 15.90 -19.39 1.56
N PRO A 230 17.04 -19.30 2.29
CA PRO A 230 17.18 -19.18 3.74
C PRO A 230 16.94 -17.79 4.35
N GLY A 231 16.61 -16.76 3.55
CA GLY A 231 16.41 -15.39 4.07
C GLY A 231 17.65 -14.51 3.86
N GLU A 232 18.19 -14.49 2.64
CA GLU A 232 19.48 -13.85 2.34
C GLU A 232 19.33 -12.72 1.33
N TYR A 233 19.97 -11.59 1.60
CA TYR A 233 20.05 -10.48 0.66
C TYR A 233 20.88 -10.86 -0.57
N VAL A 234 20.34 -10.62 -1.75
CA VAL A 234 21.04 -10.82 -3.04
C VAL A 234 21.68 -9.48 -3.44
N ASP A 235 23.01 -9.42 -3.40
CA ASP A 235 23.77 -8.17 -3.61
C ASP A 235 23.91 -7.78 -5.09
N HIS A 236 22.78 -7.63 -5.77
CA HIS A 236 22.68 -7.06 -7.11
C HIS A 236 22.27 -5.59 -7.03
N LYS A 237 22.98 -4.72 -7.74
CA LYS A 237 22.77 -3.27 -7.71
C LYS A 237 21.82 -2.82 -8.82
N PHE A 238 20.55 -3.23 -8.75
CA PHE A 238 19.53 -2.81 -9.70
C PHE A 238 19.17 -1.32 -9.52
N ARG A 239 19.21 -0.54 -10.60
CA ARG A 239 19.00 0.92 -10.61
C ARG A 239 18.11 1.32 -11.78
N THR A 240 17.31 2.36 -11.60
CA THR A 240 16.54 2.98 -12.69
C THR A 240 16.22 4.44 -12.39
N SER A 241 15.52 5.09 -13.32
CA SER A 241 15.03 6.47 -13.17
C SER A 241 14.08 6.64 -11.99
N ALA A 242 13.99 7.86 -11.46
CA ALA A 242 13.17 8.20 -10.30
C ALA A 242 11.67 8.05 -10.57
N PHE A 243 10.97 7.37 -9.66
CA PHE A 243 9.51 7.33 -9.57
C PHE A 243 9.06 7.10 -8.12
N ASN A 244 7.83 7.51 -7.80
CA ASN A 244 7.16 7.06 -6.57
C ASN A 244 6.44 5.75 -6.86
N VAL A 245 6.35 4.87 -5.85
CA VAL A 245 5.57 3.64 -5.90
C VAL A 245 4.82 3.49 -4.58
N PHE A 246 3.51 3.24 -4.70
CA PHE A 246 2.68 2.90 -3.56
C PHE A 246 2.36 1.41 -3.61
N HIS A 247 1.77 0.96 -4.72
CA HIS A 247 1.30 -0.41 -4.86
C HIS A 247 2.11 -1.21 -5.87
N HIS A 248 2.66 -2.33 -5.41
CA HIS A 248 2.96 -3.46 -6.28
C HIS A 248 1.65 -4.06 -6.81
N ILE A 249 1.63 -4.47 -8.08
CA ILE A 249 0.48 -5.18 -8.68
C ILE A 249 0.63 -6.68 -8.41
N ASN A 250 1.73 -7.25 -8.91
CA ASN A 250 2.13 -8.63 -8.65
C ASN A 250 3.64 -8.77 -8.88
N THR A 251 4.21 -9.88 -8.44
CA THR A 251 5.61 -10.22 -8.65
C THR A 251 5.74 -11.72 -8.84
N TYR A 252 6.49 -12.20 -9.82
CA TYR A 252 6.63 -13.64 -10.08
C TYR A 252 7.98 -13.99 -10.69
N GLU A 253 8.29 -15.28 -10.71
CA GLU A 253 9.52 -15.84 -11.28
C GLU A 253 9.24 -16.44 -12.67
N ASP A 254 10.10 -16.18 -13.65
CA ASP A 254 10.10 -16.87 -14.95
C ASP A 254 11.53 -17.05 -15.47
N GLN A 255 11.92 -18.28 -15.77
CA GLN A 255 13.18 -18.64 -16.45
C GLN A 255 14.45 -17.92 -15.91
N GLY A 256 14.60 -17.83 -14.59
CA GLY A 256 15.77 -17.19 -13.96
C GLY A 256 15.66 -15.66 -13.81
N PHE A 257 14.48 -15.09 -14.06
CA PHE A 257 14.16 -13.69 -13.85
C PHE A 257 13.04 -13.52 -12.82
N ILE A 258 13.00 -12.34 -12.19
CA ILE A 258 11.87 -11.87 -11.39
C ILE A 258 11.16 -10.78 -12.18
N VAL A 259 9.88 -10.98 -12.48
CA VAL A 259 9.01 -9.99 -13.12
C VAL A 259 8.27 -9.21 -12.05
N VAL A 260 8.34 -7.89 -12.11
CA VAL A 260 7.81 -6.96 -11.09
C VAL A 260 6.90 -5.93 -11.76
N ASP A 261 5.60 -6.04 -11.52
CA ASP A 261 4.59 -5.11 -12.07
C ASP A 261 4.18 -4.09 -11.00
N LEU A 262 4.23 -2.80 -11.33
CA LEU A 262 4.09 -1.68 -10.38
C LEU A 262 3.14 -0.60 -10.89
N CYS A 263 2.35 -0.02 -9.97
CA CYS A 263 1.71 1.28 -10.16
C CYS A 263 2.73 2.37 -9.78
N THR A 264 3.22 3.12 -10.77
CA THR A 264 4.29 4.12 -10.57
C THR A 264 3.84 5.53 -10.89
N TRP A 265 4.51 6.51 -10.27
CA TRP A 265 4.33 7.93 -10.56
C TRP A 265 5.67 8.57 -10.90
N LYS A 266 5.81 9.04 -12.13
CA LYS A 266 7.09 9.48 -12.71
C LYS A 266 7.60 10.75 -12.03
N GLY A 267 8.86 10.71 -11.59
CA GLY A 267 9.50 11.82 -10.89
C GLY A 267 9.80 11.50 -9.43
N ASN A 268 10.52 12.41 -8.78
CA ASN A 268 10.95 12.26 -7.39
C ASN A 268 10.06 13.03 -6.39
N GLU A 269 9.25 13.99 -6.84
CA GLU A 269 8.34 14.74 -5.98
C GLU A 269 7.33 13.80 -5.33
N PHE A 270 7.09 13.98 -4.03
CA PHE A 270 6.19 13.10 -3.29
C PHE A 270 4.73 13.35 -3.68
N VAL A 271 4.05 12.32 -4.21
CA VAL A 271 2.65 12.43 -4.70
C VAL A 271 1.68 12.87 -3.59
N TYR A 272 1.94 12.52 -2.32
CA TYR A 272 1.08 12.92 -1.21
C TYR A 272 0.97 14.45 -1.04
N ASN A 273 1.89 15.24 -1.60
CA ASN A 273 1.78 16.71 -1.62
C ASN A 273 0.48 17.19 -2.29
N TYR A 274 -0.08 16.39 -3.20
CA TYR A 274 -1.28 16.70 -3.96
C TYR A 274 -2.57 16.20 -3.30
N LEU A 275 -2.47 15.46 -2.18
CA LEU A 275 -3.60 14.76 -1.53
C LEU A 275 -4.15 15.48 -0.29
N TYR A 276 -3.74 16.72 -0.04
CA TYR A 276 -4.38 17.53 1.00
C TYR A 276 -5.87 17.71 0.72
N LEU A 277 -6.71 17.53 1.74
CA LEU A 277 -8.17 17.67 1.61
C LEU A 277 -8.60 19.03 1.07
N ALA A 278 -7.84 20.09 1.35
CA ALA A 278 -8.10 21.43 0.82
C ALA A 278 -7.99 21.49 -0.70
N ASN A 279 -7.11 20.69 -1.31
CA ASN A 279 -6.94 20.60 -2.76
C ASN A 279 -7.99 19.67 -3.37
N LEU A 280 -8.23 18.51 -2.75
CA LEU A 280 -9.19 17.50 -3.24
C LEU A 280 -10.65 17.95 -3.16
N ARG A 281 -10.96 19.00 -2.38
CA ARG A 281 -12.30 19.60 -2.26
C ARG A 281 -12.51 20.85 -3.13
N GLN A 282 -11.53 21.20 -3.96
CA GLN A 282 -11.69 22.32 -4.89
C GLN A 282 -12.69 21.97 -6.00
N ASN A 283 -13.09 22.97 -6.77
CA ASN A 283 -13.87 22.75 -8.00
C ASN A 283 -13.03 22.02 -9.06
N TRP A 284 -13.70 21.33 -9.98
CA TRP A 284 -13.04 20.44 -10.96
C TRP A 284 -11.93 21.10 -11.78
N GLU A 285 -12.12 22.33 -12.26
CA GLU A 285 -11.09 23.04 -13.04
C GLU A 285 -9.82 23.34 -12.22
N GLU A 286 -9.98 23.61 -10.93
CA GLU A 286 -8.85 23.86 -10.02
C GLU A 286 -8.10 22.57 -9.72
N ILE A 287 -8.84 21.47 -9.46
CA ILE A 287 -8.25 20.13 -9.26
C ILE A 287 -7.38 19.76 -10.47
N LYS A 288 -7.91 19.90 -11.69
CA LYS A 288 -7.15 19.62 -12.91
C LYS A 288 -5.88 20.49 -12.99
N ARG A 289 -6.01 21.79 -12.75
CA ARG A 289 -4.88 22.73 -12.83
C ARG A 289 -3.76 22.37 -11.88
N GLU A 290 -4.07 22.06 -10.63
CA GLU A 290 -3.05 21.68 -9.65
C GLU A 290 -2.45 20.30 -9.96
N ALA A 291 -3.28 19.35 -10.37
CA ALA A 291 -2.84 18.02 -10.75
C ALA A 291 -1.92 18.01 -11.98
N MET A 292 -1.90 19.07 -12.82
CA MET A 292 -0.98 19.20 -13.97
C MET A 292 0.50 19.38 -13.59
N LYS A 293 0.80 19.76 -12.34
CA LYS A 293 2.18 19.85 -11.83
C LYS A 293 2.67 18.50 -11.28
N ALA A 294 1.74 17.60 -10.96
CA ALA A 294 2.06 16.37 -10.27
C ALA A 294 2.84 15.36 -11.13
N PRO A 295 3.53 14.41 -10.47
CA PRO A 295 4.02 13.20 -11.11
C PRO A 295 2.98 12.53 -12.01
N GLN A 296 3.40 12.04 -13.17
CA GLN A 296 2.52 11.37 -14.13
C GLN A 296 2.41 9.88 -13.79
N PRO A 297 1.21 9.31 -13.62
CA PRO A 297 1.04 7.88 -13.36
C PRO A 297 1.36 7.03 -14.60
N GLU A 298 1.94 5.85 -14.38
CA GLU A 298 2.29 4.85 -15.39
C GLU A 298 2.38 3.46 -14.75
N VAL A 299 1.78 2.43 -15.36
CA VAL A 299 1.97 1.04 -14.94
C VAL A 299 3.19 0.47 -15.65
N ARG A 300 4.13 -0.07 -14.88
CA ARG A 300 5.44 -0.51 -15.37
C ARG A 300 5.73 -1.94 -14.97
N ARG A 301 6.21 -2.73 -15.92
CA ARG A 301 6.84 -4.03 -15.73
C ARG A 301 8.35 -3.87 -15.75
N TYR A 302 9.00 -4.24 -14.65
CA TYR A 302 10.44 -4.41 -14.58
C TYR A 302 10.78 -5.90 -14.55
N VAL A 303 11.94 -6.27 -15.10
CA VAL A 303 12.43 -7.65 -15.10
C VAL A 303 13.85 -7.66 -14.55
N LEU A 304 14.08 -8.47 -13.52
CA LEU A 304 15.32 -8.52 -12.76
C LEU A 304 16.00 -9.89 -12.99
N PRO A 305 17.19 -9.94 -13.60
CA PRO A 305 17.94 -11.19 -13.74
C PRO A 305 18.48 -11.68 -12.38
N ILE A 306 18.27 -12.95 -12.04
CA ILE A 306 18.76 -13.53 -10.78
C ILE A 306 20.21 -14.01 -10.92
N ASP A 307 20.51 -14.72 -12.01
CA ASP A 307 21.83 -15.28 -12.30
C ASP A 307 22.63 -14.36 -13.24
N ILE A 308 23.53 -13.56 -12.65
CA ILE A 308 24.32 -12.54 -13.39
C ILE A 308 25.77 -13.01 -13.61
N HIS A 309 26.09 -14.25 -13.22
CA HIS A 309 27.46 -14.75 -13.30
C HIS A 309 27.88 -15.02 -14.76
N ARG A 310 28.86 -14.23 -15.23
CA ARG A 310 29.59 -14.35 -16.53
C ARG A 310 28.95 -13.67 -17.75
N GLU A 311 28.05 -12.71 -17.54
CA GLU A 311 27.46 -11.98 -18.65
C GLU A 311 28.34 -10.80 -19.14
N GLU A 312 28.30 -10.54 -20.45
CA GLU A 312 29.08 -9.47 -21.07
C GLU A 312 28.53 -8.08 -20.70
N GLN A 313 29.42 -7.16 -20.32
CA GLN A 313 29.07 -5.77 -20.01
C GLN A 313 28.40 -5.07 -21.20
N GLY A 314 27.44 -4.19 -20.92
CA GLY A 314 26.77 -3.35 -21.93
C GLY A 314 25.70 -4.05 -22.76
N LYS A 315 25.44 -5.34 -22.55
CA LYS A 315 24.33 -6.07 -23.18
C LYS A 315 23.08 -6.07 -22.30
N ASN A 316 21.92 -6.17 -22.94
CA ASN A 316 20.68 -6.47 -22.26
C ASN A 316 20.73 -7.93 -21.77
N LEU A 317 20.55 -8.11 -20.46
CA LEU A 317 20.54 -9.40 -19.78
C LEU A 317 19.19 -10.11 -19.89
N ILE A 318 18.12 -9.39 -20.27
CA ILE A 318 16.78 -9.98 -20.38
C ILE A 318 16.67 -10.76 -21.70
N SER A 319 16.48 -12.07 -21.57
CA SER A 319 16.32 -13.01 -22.69
C SER A 319 14.88 -13.48 -22.90
N LEU A 320 13.94 -13.05 -22.05
CA LEU A 320 12.52 -13.39 -22.16
C LEU A 320 11.93 -12.80 -23.45
N PRO A 321 11.29 -13.61 -24.32
CA PRO A 321 10.91 -13.19 -25.67
C PRO A 321 9.66 -12.30 -25.72
N TYR A 322 8.90 -12.20 -24.63
CA TYR A 322 7.58 -11.56 -24.60
C TYR A 322 7.58 -10.14 -24.01
N THR A 323 8.70 -9.67 -23.46
CA THR A 323 8.79 -8.37 -22.78
C THR A 323 9.76 -7.45 -23.49
N THR A 324 9.50 -6.15 -23.44
CA THR A 324 10.43 -5.11 -23.89
C THR A 324 11.26 -4.51 -22.77
N ALA A 325 11.11 -5.00 -21.53
CA ALA A 325 11.92 -4.56 -20.40
C ALA A 325 13.40 -4.92 -20.65
N THR A 326 14.30 -4.08 -20.15
CA THR A 326 15.75 -4.33 -20.29
C THR A 326 16.44 -4.20 -18.95
N ALA A 327 17.55 -4.93 -18.81
CA ALA A 327 18.45 -4.87 -17.68
C ALA A 327 19.88 -4.89 -18.22
N VAL A 328 20.64 -3.81 -18.07
CA VAL A 328 21.98 -3.67 -18.66
C VAL A 328 23.04 -3.56 -17.57
N LEU A 329 23.99 -4.51 -17.54
CA LEU A 329 25.14 -4.46 -16.63
C LEU A 329 26.12 -3.36 -17.06
N ARG A 330 26.34 -2.37 -16.19
CA ARG A 330 27.26 -1.25 -16.38
C ARG A 330 28.64 -1.54 -15.79
N SER A 331 29.63 -0.76 -16.21
CA SER A 331 31.03 -0.90 -15.79
C SER A 331 31.27 -0.65 -14.29
N ASP A 332 30.36 0.07 -13.62
CA ASP A 332 30.39 0.32 -12.17
C ASP A 332 29.75 -0.81 -11.34
N GLY A 333 29.32 -1.89 -12.00
CA GLY A 333 28.65 -3.04 -11.40
C GLY A 333 27.16 -2.81 -11.11
N THR A 334 26.57 -1.69 -11.52
CA THR A 334 25.12 -1.49 -11.46
C THR A 334 24.42 -2.16 -12.64
N ILE A 335 23.18 -2.59 -12.42
CA ILE A 335 22.31 -3.12 -13.47
C ILE A 335 21.20 -2.10 -13.71
N TRP A 336 21.27 -1.41 -14.84
CA TRP A 336 20.29 -0.39 -15.19
C TRP A 336 19.06 -1.01 -15.82
N LEU A 337 17.89 -0.73 -15.22
CA LEU A 337 16.61 -1.25 -15.66
C LEU A 337 15.84 -0.21 -16.47
N GLU A 338 15.27 -0.62 -17.60
CA GLU A 338 14.22 0.12 -18.30
C GLU A 338 12.93 -0.71 -18.31
N PRO A 339 11.77 -0.12 -18.00
CA PRO A 339 10.52 -0.85 -17.91
C PRO A 339 9.90 -1.15 -19.27
N GLU A 340 9.09 -2.20 -19.32
CA GLU A 340 7.99 -2.29 -20.27
C GLU A 340 6.78 -1.53 -19.70
N VAL A 341 6.25 -0.56 -20.44
CA VAL A 341 5.05 0.18 -20.02
C VAL A 341 3.80 -0.64 -20.36
N LEU A 342 3.00 -0.96 -19.34
CA LEU A 342 1.76 -1.74 -19.51
C LEU A 342 0.53 -0.84 -19.70
N PHE A 343 0.50 0.32 -19.03
CA PHE A 343 -0.57 1.31 -19.15
C PHE A 343 -0.03 2.71 -18.88
N SER A 344 -0.43 3.67 -19.73
CA SER A 344 -0.06 5.08 -19.57
C SER A 344 -1.13 5.95 -20.23
N SER A 345 -1.70 6.88 -19.46
CA SER A 345 -2.68 7.85 -19.97
C SER A 345 -2.55 9.16 -19.20
N PRO A 346 -2.60 10.33 -19.87
CA PRO A 346 -2.35 11.63 -19.22
C PRO A 346 -3.24 11.86 -17.99
N ARG A 347 -2.60 11.94 -16.82
CA ARG A 347 -3.25 12.12 -15.50
C ARG A 347 -4.38 11.13 -15.18
N GLN A 348 -4.40 9.97 -15.84
CA GLN A 348 -5.29 8.85 -15.51
C GLN A 348 -4.44 7.75 -14.90
N ALA A 349 -4.56 7.53 -13.59
CA ALA A 349 -3.84 6.47 -12.90
C ALA A 349 -4.63 5.16 -12.96
N PHE A 350 -3.91 4.04 -13.08
CA PHE A 350 -4.37 2.71 -12.71
C PHE A 350 -3.77 2.43 -11.33
N GLU A 351 -4.58 2.53 -10.28
CA GLU A 351 -4.13 2.51 -8.87
C GLU A 351 -5.05 1.66 -7.99
N PHE A 352 -4.64 1.38 -6.75
CA PHE A 352 -5.32 0.40 -5.89
C PHE A 352 -5.47 -0.96 -6.63
N PRO A 353 -4.35 -1.54 -7.11
CA PRO A 353 -4.40 -2.74 -7.92
C PRO A 353 -4.82 -3.96 -7.10
N GLN A 354 -5.64 -4.79 -7.71
CA GLN A 354 -6.12 -6.07 -7.21
C GLN A 354 -5.92 -7.12 -8.31
N ILE A 355 -5.70 -8.36 -7.90
CA ILE A 355 -5.58 -9.53 -8.79
C ILE A 355 -6.40 -10.68 -8.19
N ASN A 356 -6.48 -11.81 -8.90
CA ASN A 356 -6.86 -13.08 -8.28
C ASN A 356 -5.74 -13.57 -7.35
N TYR A 357 -5.56 -12.91 -6.21
CA TYR A 357 -4.38 -13.02 -5.37
C TYR A 357 -4.23 -14.43 -4.77
N THR A 358 -5.33 -15.06 -4.36
CA THR A 358 -5.31 -16.42 -3.80
C THR A 358 -4.74 -17.45 -4.79
N ALA A 359 -5.03 -17.33 -6.08
CA ALA A 359 -4.56 -18.28 -7.09
C ALA A 359 -3.25 -17.84 -7.77
N HIS A 360 -3.05 -16.53 -7.98
CA HIS A 360 -2.00 -15.97 -8.83
C HIS A 360 -1.05 -14.97 -8.14
N GLY A 361 -1.26 -14.65 -6.86
CA GLY A 361 -0.30 -13.85 -6.09
C GLY A 361 1.05 -14.56 -6.01
N GLY A 362 2.12 -13.87 -6.39
CA GLY A 362 3.46 -14.46 -6.44
C GLY A 362 3.76 -15.31 -7.68
N LYS A 363 2.85 -15.38 -8.66
CA LYS A 363 2.88 -16.30 -9.81
C LYS A 363 2.57 -15.59 -11.12
N ASP A 364 2.93 -16.23 -12.25
CA ASP A 364 2.54 -15.74 -13.58
C ASP A 364 1.00 -15.59 -13.66
N TYR A 365 0.59 -14.49 -14.27
CA TYR A 365 -0.79 -14.00 -14.26
C TYR A 365 -1.06 -13.13 -15.50
N THR A 366 -2.33 -12.87 -15.74
CA THR A 366 -2.82 -12.19 -16.96
C THR A 366 -3.60 -10.94 -16.63
N TYR A 367 -4.34 -10.89 -15.52
CA TYR A 367 -5.30 -9.83 -15.26
C TYR A 367 -5.02 -9.10 -13.95
N ALA A 368 -5.03 -7.77 -14.05
CA ALA A 368 -5.11 -6.86 -12.91
C ALA A 368 -6.37 -6.00 -12.99
N TYR A 369 -6.92 -5.65 -11.84
CA TYR A 369 -8.06 -4.76 -11.67
C TYR A 369 -7.62 -3.57 -10.84
N ALA A 370 -8.19 -2.39 -11.08
CA ALA A 370 -7.78 -1.18 -10.36
C ALA A 370 -8.84 -0.11 -10.34
N LEU A 371 -8.69 0.80 -9.39
CA LEU A 371 -9.34 2.08 -9.37
C LEU A 371 -8.67 3.03 -10.36
N GLY A 372 -9.46 3.62 -11.25
CA GLY A 372 -8.99 4.68 -12.13
C GLY A 372 -9.05 6.04 -11.44
N LEU A 373 -7.92 6.75 -11.38
CA LEU A 373 -7.85 8.10 -10.81
C LEU A 373 -7.67 9.14 -11.89
N ASN A 374 -8.66 10.00 -12.07
CA ASN A 374 -8.65 11.12 -13.01
C ASN A 374 -8.24 12.40 -12.26
N HIS A 375 -6.98 12.83 -12.43
CA HIS A 375 -6.42 13.94 -11.66
C HIS A 375 -6.59 13.75 -10.14
N PHE A 376 -6.29 12.53 -9.65
CA PHE A 376 -6.49 12.03 -8.27
C PHE A 376 -7.94 11.73 -7.85
N ILE A 377 -8.94 12.09 -8.65
CA ILE A 377 -10.34 11.80 -8.34
C ILE A 377 -10.70 10.40 -8.85
N PRO A 378 -11.18 9.48 -7.98
CA PRO A 378 -11.56 8.15 -8.40
C PRO A 378 -12.83 8.20 -9.25
N ASP A 379 -12.76 7.82 -10.53
CA ASP A 379 -13.86 8.03 -11.48
C ASP A 379 -14.27 6.80 -12.29
N ARG A 380 -13.55 5.68 -12.18
CA ARG A 380 -13.80 4.47 -12.97
C ARG A 380 -13.17 3.23 -12.35
N ILE A 381 -13.61 2.05 -12.78
CA ILE A 381 -12.95 0.77 -12.50
C ILE A 381 -12.30 0.27 -13.79
N CYS A 382 -11.06 -0.18 -13.70
CA CYS A 382 -10.27 -0.64 -14.83
C CYS A 382 -9.92 -2.12 -14.68
N LYS A 383 -9.89 -2.85 -15.79
CA LYS A 383 -9.23 -4.16 -15.93
C LYS A 383 -8.11 -4.01 -16.96
N LEU A 384 -6.98 -4.65 -16.71
CA LEU A 384 -5.81 -4.67 -17.59
C LEU A 384 -5.39 -6.11 -17.82
N ASN A 385 -5.26 -6.50 -19.09
CA ASN A 385 -4.50 -7.68 -19.47
C ASN A 385 -3.01 -7.30 -19.54
N VAL A 386 -2.21 -7.81 -18.61
CA VAL A 386 -0.78 -7.42 -18.48
C VAL A 386 0.13 -8.05 -19.53
N LYS A 387 -0.41 -8.93 -20.38
CA LYS A 387 0.31 -9.54 -21.51
C LYS A 387 -0.01 -8.80 -22.82
N SER A 388 -1.30 -8.60 -23.13
CA SER A 388 -1.74 -7.91 -24.36
C SER A 388 -1.81 -6.39 -24.25
N LYS A 389 -1.82 -5.84 -23.01
CA LYS A 389 -2.08 -4.43 -22.68
C LYS A 389 -3.51 -3.96 -23.01
N GLU A 390 -4.41 -4.88 -23.32
CA GLU A 390 -5.83 -4.58 -23.50
C GLU A 390 -6.47 -4.14 -22.17
N THR A 391 -7.39 -3.19 -22.24
CA THR A 391 -8.09 -2.66 -21.07
C THR A 391 -9.60 -2.66 -21.24
N TRP A 392 -10.30 -2.83 -20.12
CA TRP A 392 -11.75 -2.64 -19.99
C TRP A 392 -12.00 -1.59 -18.92
N VAL A 393 -13.09 -0.85 -19.09
CA VAL A 393 -13.47 0.23 -18.16
C VAL A 393 -14.96 0.13 -17.86
N TRP A 394 -15.28 0.14 -16.57
CA TRP A 394 -16.61 0.51 -16.08
C TRP A 394 -16.56 1.95 -15.57
N GLN A 395 -17.51 2.78 -16.00
CA GLN A 395 -17.62 4.17 -15.59
C GLN A 395 -19.06 4.65 -15.73
N GLU A 396 -19.53 5.42 -14.76
CA GLU A 396 -20.80 6.16 -14.83
C GLU A 396 -20.59 7.64 -14.48
N PRO A 397 -21.40 8.55 -15.05
CA PRO A 397 -21.40 9.95 -14.64
C PRO A 397 -21.66 10.09 -13.13
N ASP A 398 -21.01 11.08 -12.51
CA ASP A 398 -21.20 11.45 -11.10
C ASP A 398 -21.08 10.29 -10.11
N SER A 399 -20.30 9.26 -10.46
CA SER A 399 -20.08 8.06 -9.66
C SER A 399 -18.60 7.87 -9.36
N TYR A 400 -18.26 7.75 -8.07
CA TYR A 400 -16.89 7.72 -7.57
C TYR A 400 -16.63 6.37 -6.86
N PRO A 401 -16.05 5.37 -7.55
CA PRO A 401 -15.83 4.03 -7.00
C PRO A 401 -14.67 3.96 -5.99
N SER A 402 -14.60 2.87 -5.24
CA SER A 402 -13.45 2.46 -4.42
C SER A 402 -12.61 1.41 -5.15
N GLU A 403 -11.51 0.97 -4.51
CA GLU A 403 -10.76 -0.23 -4.89
C GLU A 403 -11.70 -1.41 -5.28
N PRO A 404 -11.50 -2.06 -6.44
CA PRO A 404 -12.31 -3.19 -6.89
C PRO A 404 -11.75 -4.53 -6.36
N LEU A 405 -12.32 -5.03 -5.26
CA LEU A 405 -11.90 -6.30 -4.66
C LEU A 405 -12.34 -7.49 -5.53
N PHE A 406 -11.39 -8.32 -5.95
CA PHE A 406 -11.68 -9.54 -6.71
C PHE A 406 -12.14 -10.68 -5.79
N VAL A 407 -13.24 -11.33 -6.16
CA VAL A 407 -13.77 -12.52 -5.48
C VAL A 407 -13.90 -13.64 -6.50
N GLN A 408 -13.08 -14.68 -6.34
CA GLN A 408 -13.08 -15.83 -7.24
C GLN A 408 -14.39 -16.63 -7.13
N SER A 409 -14.92 -17.08 -8.26
CA SER A 409 -16.01 -18.05 -8.27
C SER A 409 -15.55 -19.38 -7.62
N PRO A 410 -16.34 -20.04 -6.75
CA PRO A 410 -15.96 -21.30 -6.12
C PRO A 410 -15.65 -22.44 -7.10
N ARG A 411 -16.09 -22.32 -8.36
CA ARG A 411 -15.85 -23.29 -9.45
C ARG A 411 -15.05 -22.68 -10.60
N ALA A 412 -14.26 -21.64 -10.32
CA ALA A 412 -13.52 -20.91 -11.32
C ALA A 412 -12.63 -21.82 -12.18
N THR A 413 -12.75 -21.70 -13.50
CA THR A 413 -11.86 -22.39 -14.46
C THR A 413 -10.90 -21.44 -15.17
N ALA A 414 -11.12 -20.13 -15.06
CA ALA A 414 -10.26 -19.08 -15.62
C ALA A 414 -9.80 -18.11 -14.52
N GLU A 415 -8.70 -17.39 -14.78
CA GLU A 415 -8.11 -16.44 -13.85
C GLU A 415 -9.09 -15.32 -13.45
N ASP A 416 -9.91 -14.86 -14.40
CA ASP A 416 -10.92 -13.81 -14.26
C ASP A 416 -12.35 -14.35 -14.07
N ASP A 417 -12.50 -15.62 -13.71
CA ASP A 417 -13.80 -16.21 -13.37
C ASP A 417 -14.19 -15.87 -11.93
N GLY A 418 -14.91 -14.76 -11.78
CA GLY A 418 -15.29 -14.20 -10.49
C GLY A 418 -16.01 -12.87 -10.65
N VAL A 419 -16.10 -12.14 -9.55
CA VAL A 419 -16.73 -10.81 -9.51
C VAL A 419 -15.80 -9.78 -8.89
N LEU A 420 -16.04 -8.51 -9.20
CA LEU A 420 -15.44 -7.38 -8.51
C LEU A 420 -16.45 -6.72 -7.59
N LEU A 421 -16.03 -6.39 -6.37
CA LEU A 421 -16.81 -5.63 -5.39
C LEU A 421 -16.19 -4.25 -5.23
N SER A 422 -16.97 -3.19 -5.44
CA SER A 422 -16.51 -1.81 -5.24
C SER A 422 -17.61 -0.97 -4.60
N ILE A 423 -17.26 -0.11 -3.65
CA ILE A 423 -18.18 0.84 -3.05
C ILE A 423 -18.20 2.09 -3.93
N VAL A 424 -19.36 2.47 -4.42
CA VAL A 424 -19.53 3.66 -5.26
C VAL A 424 -20.25 4.74 -4.48
N VAL A 425 -19.65 5.93 -4.42
CA VAL A 425 -20.30 7.15 -3.93
C VAL A 425 -20.97 7.83 -5.10
N ASN A 426 -22.24 8.21 -4.92
CA ASN A 426 -23.06 8.78 -5.97
C ASN A 426 -23.88 9.96 -5.41
N PRO A 427 -23.34 11.19 -5.43
CA PRO A 427 -23.98 12.36 -4.85
C PRO A 427 -25.05 13.00 -5.76
N GLY A 428 -25.41 12.37 -6.89
CA GLY A 428 -26.38 12.91 -7.84
C GLY A 428 -27.76 13.21 -7.20
N GLU A 429 -28.39 14.31 -7.62
CA GLU A 429 -29.71 14.69 -7.11
C GLU A 429 -30.76 13.61 -7.43
N GLY A 430 -31.56 13.23 -6.43
CA GLY A 430 -32.58 12.19 -6.57
C GLY A 430 -32.03 10.75 -6.60
N GLN A 431 -30.72 10.55 -6.44
CA GLN A 431 -30.08 9.23 -6.41
C GLN A 431 -29.76 8.77 -4.98
N ARG A 432 -29.54 7.46 -4.81
CA ARG A 432 -29.06 6.91 -3.54
C ARG A 432 -27.60 7.33 -3.36
N PRO A 433 -27.20 7.87 -2.18
CA PRO A 433 -25.89 8.51 -1.99
C PRO A 433 -24.69 7.57 -2.14
N ALA A 434 -24.88 6.26 -2.00
CA ALA A 434 -23.86 5.26 -2.24
C ALA A 434 -24.48 3.87 -2.49
N PHE A 435 -23.70 2.98 -3.10
CA PHE A 435 -24.06 1.58 -3.30
C PHE A 435 -22.82 0.68 -3.34
N LEU A 436 -22.98 -0.59 -2.99
CA LEU A 436 -22.02 -1.63 -3.36
C LEU A 436 -22.32 -2.05 -4.81
N LEU A 437 -21.33 -1.95 -5.68
CA LEU A 437 -21.34 -2.40 -7.06
C LEU A 437 -20.75 -3.81 -7.16
N ILE A 438 -21.39 -4.67 -7.96
CA ILE A 438 -20.91 -6.01 -8.30
C ILE A 438 -20.76 -6.10 -9.81
N LEU A 439 -19.54 -6.30 -10.29
CA LEU A 439 -19.22 -6.46 -11.72
C LEU A 439 -18.77 -7.89 -12.03
N ASP A 440 -19.07 -8.37 -13.23
CA ASP A 440 -18.40 -9.55 -13.79
C ASP A 440 -16.93 -9.21 -14.05
N ALA A 441 -16.01 -9.99 -13.50
CA ALA A 441 -14.58 -9.73 -13.63
C ALA A 441 -14.02 -10.01 -15.05
N LYS A 442 -14.79 -10.65 -15.94
CA LYS A 442 -14.40 -10.91 -17.33
C LYS A 442 -14.47 -9.67 -18.21
N ASP A 443 -15.58 -8.96 -18.17
CA ASP A 443 -15.87 -7.86 -19.11
C ASP A 443 -16.29 -6.55 -18.42
N LEU A 444 -16.30 -6.53 -17.09
CA LEU A 444 -16.76 -5.41 -16.26
C LEU A 444 -18.23 -5.04 -16.47
N THR A 445 -19.05 -5.97 -16.98
CA THR A 445 -20.49 -5.80 -17.02
C THR A 445 -21.06 -5.81 -15.62
N GLU A 446 -22.05 -4.96 -15.38
CA GLU A 446 -22.70 -4.90 -14.08
C GLU A 446 -23.63 -6.10 -13.86
N ILE A 447 -23.46 -6.77 -12.73
CA ILE A 447 -24.31 -7.87 -12.28
C ILE A 447 -25.40 -7.36 -11.33
N ALA A 448 -25.03 -6.53 -10.35
CA ALA A 448 -25.94 -6.06 -9.32
C ALA A 448 -25.43 -4.81 -8.60
N ARG A 449 -26.35 -4.12 -7.89
CA ARG A 449 -26.05 -3.08 -6.91
C ARG A 449 -26.81 -3.29 -5.62
N ALA A 450 -26.19 -2.95 -4.49
CA ALA A 450 -26.86 -2.83 -3.19
C ALA A 450 -26.76 -1.39 -2.67
N ALA A 451 -27.82 -0.62 -2.89
CA ALA A 451 -27.87 0.80 -2.56
C ALA A 451 -28.20 1.08 -1.09
N VAL A 452 -27.63 2.14 -0.53
CA VAL A 452 -27.86 2.59 0.84
C VAL A 452 -28.35 4.03 0.88
N GLU A 453 -29.07 4.40 1.95
CA GLU A 453 -29.60 5.77 2.14
C GLU A 453 -28.61 6.71 2.86
N VAL A 454 -27.38 6.27 3.06
CA VAL A 454 -26.36 7.02 3.82
C VAL A 454 -25.11 7.23 2.97
N ILE A 455 -24.49 8.40 3.12
CA ILE A 455 -23.20 8.69 2.48
C ILE A 455 -22.12 7.77 3.03
N ILE A 456 -21.26 7.25 2.15
CA ILE A 456 -20.03 6.53 2.51
C ILE A 456 -18.84 7.41 2.09
N PRO A 457 -17.93 7.79 3.00
CA PRO A 457 -16.69 8.50 2.64
C PRO A 457 -15.74 7.62 1.82
N VAL A 458 -14.65 8.21 1.31
CA VAL A 458 -13.57 7.45 0.68
C VAL A 458 -13.08 6.31 1.58
N THR A 459 -12.88 5.15 0.99
CA THR A 459 -12.21 3.98 1.59
C THR A 459 -10.97 3.67 0.76
N PHE A 460 -9.87 3.26 1.43
CA PHE A 460 -8.63 2.91 0.75
C PHE A 460 -8.62 1.43 0.36
N HIS A 461 -8.39 0.55 1.34
CA HIS A 461 -8.31 -0.90 1.12
C HIS A 461 -9.32 -1.67 1.95
N GLY A 462 -9.51 -2.93 1.57
CA GLY A 462 -10.27 -3.89 2.35
C GLY A 462 -9.98 -5.32 1.94
N MET A 463 -10.85 -6.22 2.36
CA MET A 463 -10.78 -7.62 2.01
C MET A 463 -12.18 -8.21 1.89
N TYR A 464 -12.30 -9.28 1.10
CA TYR A 464 -13.46 -10.14 1.13
C TYR A 464 -13.22 -11.30 2.10
N LYS A 465 -14.18 -11.52 3.01
CA LYS A 465 -14.22 -12.68 3.91
C LYS A 465 -15.34 -13.61 3.42
N PRO A 466 -15.01 -14.82 2.91
CA PRO A 466 -16.00 -15.81 2.48
C PRO A 466 -16.99 -16.24 3.55
#